data_AF-A0A955M442-F1
#
_entry.id   AF-A0A955M442-F1
#
_cell.length_a   1.000
_cell.length_b   1.000
_cell.length_c   1.000
_cell.angle_alpha   90.00
_cell.angle_beta   90.00
_cell.angle_gamma   90.00
#
_symmetry.space_group_name_H-M   'P 1'
#
loop_
_entity.id
_entity.type
_entity.pdbx_description
1 polymer ?
#
loop_
_entity_poly.entity_id
_entity_poly.type
_entity_poly.pdbx_seq_one_letter_code
_entity_poly.pdbx_strand_id
1 'polypeptide(L)'
;DNAFSGEGVTPYYVDSDYVPTADKALTEDLFEAAQASGYKVHRGKAWSTDAILRETRENVKKAVDQGCIAVDMVTSAFLTICAQFKVPAAAILAVSDNIISGEMGFMDTNYYMAEHSIVQIALGLIKKREGEKNAA
;
A
#
# COMPACT_ATOMS: atom_id res chain seq x y z
N ASP A 1 1.15 0.19 6.86
CA ASP A 1 1.82 -0.37 8.07
C ASP A 1 2.28 -1.80 7.86
N ASN A 2 1.38 -2.73 7.56
CA ASN A 2 1.72 -4.11 7.20
C ASN A 2 0.80 -4.59 6.07
N ALA A 3 1.00 -5.80 5.59
CA ALA A 3 0.18 -6.40 4.56
C ALA A 3 -0.27 -7.82 4.94
N PHE A 4 -1.43 -8.22 4.41
CA PHE A 4 -1.94 -9.59 4.46
C PHE A 4 -1.68 -10.26 3.11
N SER A 5 -0.96 -11.38 3.12
CA SER A 5 -0.64 -12.13 1.89
C SER A 5 -1.78 -13.09 1.55
N GLY A 6 -2.37 -12.88 0.38
CA GLY A 6 -3.22 -13.85 -0.33
C GLY A 6 -2.73 -14.09 -1.76
N GLU A 7 -1.47 -13.76 -2.03
CA GLU A 7 -0.78 -13.91 -3.31
C GLU A 7 0.28 -15.02 -3.24
N GLY A 8 0.72 -15.50 -4.40
CA GLY A 8 1.56 -16.68 -4.53
C GLY A 8 3.06 -16.46 -4.37
N VAL A 9 3.56 -15.21 -4.31
CA VAL A 9 4.99 -14.87 -4.23
C VAL A 9 5.52 -15.00 -2.81
N THR A 10 4.88 -14.38 -1.81
CA THR A 10 5.38 -14.37 -0.42
C THR A 10 5.74 -15.78 0.12
N PRO A 11 4.94 -16.84 -0.09
CA PRO A 11 5.27 -18.19 0.40
C PRO A 11 6.60 -18.78 -0.11
N TYR A 12 7.19 -18.25 -1.18
CA TYR A 12 8.50 -18.69 -1.67
C TYR A 12 9.69 -18.03 -0.94
N TYR A 13 9.43 -17.01 -0.13
CA TYR A 13 10.48 -16.23 0.55
C TYR A 13 10.49 -16.40 2.07
N VAL A 14 9.35 -16.76 2.68
CA VAL A 14 9.14 -16.74 4.13
C VAL A 14 8.12 -17.80 4.57
N ASP A 15 8.15 -18.13 5.87
CA ASP A 15 7.15 -19.00 6.49
C ASP A 15 5.75 -18.38 6.53
N SER A 16 4.72 -19.23 6.68
CA SER A 16 3.31 -18.82 6.58
C SER A 16 2.82 -17.86 7.66
N ASP A 17 3.55 -17.75 8.78
CA ASP A 17 3.24 -16.83 9.89
C ASP A 17 3.97 -15.48 9.77
N TYR A 18 4.78 -15.30 8.73
CA TYR A 18 5.46 -14.05 8.46
C TYR A 18 4.46 -12.93 8.12
N VAL A 19 4.70 -11.74 8.69
CA VAL A 19 3.86 -10.55 8.45
C VAL A 19 4.68 -9.50 7.68
N PRO A 20 4.41 -9.30 6.37
CA PRO A 20 5.06 -8.27 5.59
C PRO A 20 4.78 -6.89 6.19
N THR A 21 5.84 -6.16 6.53
CA THR A 21 5.76 -4.91 7.30
C THR A 21 6.54 -3.82 6.58
N ALA A 22 5.95 -2.63 6.49
CA ALA A 22 6.61 -1.47 5.91
C ALA A 22 7.61 -0.86 6.90
N ASP A 23 8.66 -0.23 6.38
CA ASP A 23 9.60 0.53 7.19
C ASP A 23 8.88 1.67 7.91
N LYS A 24 9.05 1.73 9.23
CA LYS A 24 8.29 2.64 10.10
C LYS A 24 8.62 4.11 9.81
N ALA A 25 9.92 4.44 9.66
CA ALA A 25 10.35 5.80 9.45
C ALA A 25 9.91 6.31 8.07
N LEU A 26 10.13 5.50 7.02
CA LEU A 26 9.69 5.82 5.67
C LEU A 26 8.18 5.95 5.56
N THR A 27 7.42 5.10 6.27
CA THR A 27 5.96 5.18 6.32
C THR A 27 5.49 6.46 7.02
N GLU A 28 6.16 6.90 8.09
CA GLU A 28 5.81 8.14 8.77
C GLU A 28 6.07 9.36 7.88
N ASP A 29 7.26 9.43 7.27
CA ASP A 29 7.60 10.53 6.34
C ASP A 29 6.61 10.60 5.17
N LEU A 30 6.22 9.44 4.62
CA LEU A 30 5.25 9.34 3.54
C LEU A 30 3.85 9.75 3.98
N PHE A 31 3.44 9.37 5.19
CA PHE A 31 2.14 9.74 5.74
C PHE A 31 2.05 11.24 6.04
N GLU A 32 3.09 11.85 6.59
CA GLU A 32 3.18 13.30 6.77
C GLU A 32 3.12 14.06 5.45
N ALA A 33 3.90 13.62 4.45
CA ALA A 33 3.88 14.22 3.11
C ALA A 33 2.49 14.10 2.46
N ALA A 34 1.82 12.95 2.64
CA ALA A 34 0.48 12.74 2.13
C ALA A 34 -0.55 13.63 2.85
N GLN A 35 -0.48 13.78 4.17
CA GLN A 35 -1.39 14.67 4.90
C GLN A 35 -1.24 16.14 4.48
N ALA A 36 -0.01 16.57 4.16
CA ALA A 36 0.25 17.93 3.68
C ALA A 36 -0.33 18.22 2.28
N SER A 37 -0.76 17.20 1.54
CA SER A 37 -1.33 17.37 0.18
C SER A 37 -2.75 17.93 0.16
N GLY A 38 -3.43 17.97 1.32
CA GLY A 38 -4.83 18.42 1.42
C GLY A 38 -5.87 17.38 1.04
N TYR A 39 -5.46 16.18 0.59
CA TYR A 39 -6.36 15.06 0.34
C TYR A 39 -6.70 14.30 1.63
N LYS A 40 -7.82 13.56 1.59
CA LYS A 40 -8.16 12.63 2.66
C LYS A 40 -7.26 11.40 2.56
N VAL A 41 -6.45 11.18 3.58
CA VAL A 41 -5.49 10.06 3.64
C VAL A 41 -5.92 9.08 4.72
N HIS A 42 -5.77 7.80 4.41
CA HIS A 42 -6.00 6.69 5.33
C HIS A 42 -4.70 5.90 5.52
N ARG A 43 -4.48 5.38 6.74
CA ARG A 43 -3.34 4.55 7.09
C ARG A 43 -3.84 3.22 7.64
N GLY A 44 -3.27 2.12 7.14
CA GLY A 44 -3.65 0.79 7.62
C GLY A 44 -2.95 -0.35 6.89
N LYS A 45 -3.56 -1.54 7.02
CA LYS A 45 -3.09 -2.79 6.40
C LYS A 45 -3.69 -2.94 5.00
N ALA A 46 -2.88 -3.40 4.04
CA ALA A 46 -3.34 -3.79 2.70
C ALA A 46 -3.42 -5.32 2.59
N TRP A 47 -4.42 -5.86 1.93
CA TRP A 47 -4.47 -7.26 1.52
C TRP A 47 -4.03 -7.35 0.06
N SER A 48 -3.06 -8.22 -0.28
CA SER A 48 -2.74 -8.48 -1.69
C SER A 48 -3.28 -9.82 -2.15
N THR A 49 -3.82 -9.84 -3.37
CA THR A 49 -4.38 -11.03 -4.03
C THR A 49 -3.97 -11.07 -5.50
N ASP A 50 -3.67 -12.25 -6.04
CA ASP A 50 -3.37 -12.42 -7.48
C ASP A 50 -4.64 -12.47 -8.34
N ALA A 51 -5.80 -12.62 -7.70
CA ALA A 51 -7.05 -12.93 -8.37
C ALA A 51 -7.98 -11.70 -8.41
N ILE A 52 -7.65 -10.76 -9.31
CA ILE A 52 -8.52 -9.61 -9.61
C ILE A 52 -9.92 -10.09 -10.00
N LEU A 53 -10.96 -9.42 -9.49
CA LEU A 53 -12.39 -9.78 -9.66
C LEU A 53 -12.82 -11.08 -8.95
N ARG A 54 -11.95 -11.67 -8.12
CA ARG A 54 -12.24 -12.85 -7.28
C ARG A 54 -12.18 -12.54 -5.79
N GLU A 55 -12.32 -11.27 -5.43
CA GLU A 55 -12.52 -10.77 -4.07
C GLU A 55 -13.93 -11.14 -3.57
N THR A 56 -14.16 -12.44 -3.33
CA THR A 56 -15.44 -12.95 -2.84
C THR A 56 -15.78 -12.32 -1.49
N ARG A 57 -17.08 -12.24 -1.15
CA ARG A 57 -17.53 -11.73 0.16
C ARG A 57 -16.83 -12.41 1.34
N GLU A 58 -16.55 -13.70 1.23
CA GLU A 58 -15.84 -14.45 2.26
C GLU A 58 -14.37 -13.99 2.38
N ASN A 59 -13.66 -13.84 1.26
CA ASN A 59 -12.27 -13.37 1.25
C ASN A 59 -12.16 -11.94 1.75
N VAL A 60 -13.05 -11.05 1.30
CA VAL A 60 -13.13 -9.66 1.76
C VAL A 60 -13.40 -9.61 3.26
N LYS A 61 -14.36 -10.42 3.76
CA LYS A 61 -14.62 -10.51 5.19
C LYS A 61 -13.39 -10.95 5.98
N LYS A 62 -12.67 -11.97 5.51
CA LYS A 62 -11.42 -12.42 6.15
C LYS A 62 -10.38 -11.30 6.19
N ALA A 63 -10.18 -10.58 5.08
CA ALA A 63 -9.24 -9.46 5.03
C ALA A 63 -9.64 -8.34 6.01
N VAL A 64 -10.93 -7.97 6.06
CA VAL A 64 -11.45 -6.96 7.01
C VAL A 64 -11.29 -7.42 8.46
N ASP A 65 -11.59 -8.68 8.77
CA ASP A 65 -11.41 -9.26 10.11
C ASP A 65 -9.92 -9.27 10.52
N GLN A 66 -9.00 -9.33 9.55
CA GLN A 66 -7.55 -9.15 9.74
C GLN A 66 -7.12 -7.68 9.83
N GLY A 67 -8.04 -6.73 9.73
CA GLY A 67 -7.79 -5.29 9.83
C GLY A 67 -7.32 -4.64 8.53
N CYS A 68 -7.47 -5.30 7.38
CA CYS A 68 -7.18 -4.70 6.08
C CYS A 68 -8.22 -3.63 5.73
N ILE A 69 -7.74 -2.49 5.24
CA ILE A 69 -8.57 -1.36 4.80
C ILE A 69 -8.50 -1.12 3.29
N ALA A 70 -7.58 -1.80 2.61
CA ALA A 70 -7.36 -1.72 1.18
C ALA A 70 -7.02 -3.11 0.63
N VAL A 71 -7.30 -3.30 -0.66
CA VAL A 71 -6.86 -4.46 -1.43
C VAL A 71 -5.97 -3.99 -2.57
N ASP A 72 -4.95 -4.77 -2.89
CA ASP A 72 -4.12 -4.59 -4.07
C ASP A 72 -3.61 -5.95 -4.57
N MET A 73 -2.58 -5.94 -5.42
CA MET A 73 -2.00 -7.16 -5.99
C MET A 73 -0.49 -7.28 -5.74
N VAL A 74 0.13 -6.36 -5.00
CA VAL A 74 1.60 -6.26 -4.93
C VAL A 74 2.20 -5.91 -3.57
N THR A 75 1.46 -5.25 -2.67
CA THR A 75 2.05 -4.67 -1.44
C THR A 75 2.69 -5.74 -0.55
N SER A 76 2.02 -6.89 -0.31
CA SER A 76 2.60 -7.95 0.52
C SER A 76 3.87 -8.54 -0.08
N ALA A 77 3.86 -8.93 -1.36
CA ALA A 77 5.03 -9.43 -2.07
C ALA A 77 6.18 -8.42 -2.06
N PHE A 78 5.90 -7.15 -2.36
CA PHE A 78 6.87 -6.06 -2.37
C PHE A 78 7.54 -5.90 -1.00
N LEU A 79 6.75 -5.80 0.07
CA LEU A 79 7.27 -5.65 1.43
C LEU A 79 8.05 -6.90 1.89
N THR A 80 7.61 -8.10 1.53
CA THR A 80 8.32 -9.35 1.81
C THR A 80 9.71 -9.35 1.18
N ILE A 81 9.80 -9.06 -0.11
CA ILE A 81 11.07 -9.06 -0.85
C ILE A 81 11.99 -7.98 -0.27
N CYS A 82 11.51 -6.75 -0.10
CA CYS A 82 12.31 -5.67 0.48
C CYS A 82 12.86 -6.05 1.87
N ALA A 83 12.05 -6.67 2.72
CA ALA A 83 12.50 -7.13 4.03
C ALA A 83 13.58 -8.22 3.94
N GLN A 84 13.43 -9.20 3.05
CA GLN A 84 14.45 -10.26 2.84
C GLN A 84 15.80 -9.69 2.36
N PHE A 85 15.77 -8.63 1.57
CA PHE A 85 16.97 -7.95 1.09
C PHE A 85 17.41 -6.77 1.98
N LYS A 86 16.78 -6.57 3.14
CA LYS A 86 17.09 -5.48 4.10
C LYS A 86 16.99 -4.09 3.47
N VAL A 87 16.03 -3.90 2.56
CA VAL A 87 15.74 -2.63 1.91
C VAL A 87 14.52 -2.00 2.60
N PRO A 88 14.64 -0.78 3.17
CA PRO A 88 13.50 -0.04 3.70
C PRO A 88 12.46 0.25 2.60
N ALA A 89 11.19 -0.04 2.86
CA ALA A 89 10.11 0.09 1.88
C ALA A 89 8.81 0.55 2.52
N ALA A 90 8.04 1.35 1.80
CA ALA A 90 6.69 1.79 2.17
C ALA A 90 5.80 1.82 0.92
N ALA A 91 4.48 1.83 1.11
CA ALA A 91 3.51 1.82 0.03
C ALA A 91 2.45 2.91 0.25
N ILE A 92 2.01 3.54 -0.84
CA ILE A 92 0.87 4.46 -0.91
C ILE A 92 -0.01 3.99 -2.08
N LEU A 93 -1.33 3.99 -1.86
CA LEU A 93 -2.30 3.48 -2.84
C LEU A 93 -3.34 4.56 -3.13
N ALA A 94 -3.71 4.70 -4.40
CA ALA A 94 -4.91 5.42 -4.81
C ALA A 94 -6.07 4.44 -4.84
N VAL A 95 -7.19 4.78 -4.20
CA VAL A 95 -8.37 3.91 -4.15
C VAL A 95 -9.22 4.15 -5.40
N SER A 96 -9.33 3.14 -6.25
CA SER A 96 -10.12 3.17 -7.48
C SER A 96 -11.58 2.77 -7.27
N ASP A 97 -11.84 1.82 -6.38
CA ASP A 97 -13.16 1.21 -6.25
C ASP A 97 -13.41 0.71 -4.82
N ASN A 98 -14.68 0.49 -4.52
CA ASN A 98 -15.13 -0.06 -3.26
C ASN A 98 -15.76 -1.43 -3.51
N ILE A 99 -14.98 -2.48 -3.28
CA ILE A 99 -15.39 -3.88 -3.46
C ILE A 99 -16.49 -4.33 -2.48
N ILE A 100 -16.76 -3.56 -1.41
CA ILE A 100 -17.82 -3.87 -0.44
C ILE A 100 -19.17 -3.34 -0.94
N SER A 101 -19.21 -2.09 -1.42
CA SER A 101 -20.42 -1.49 -1.98
C SER A 101 -20.65 -1.85 -3.46
N GLY A 102 -19.60 -2.25 -4.18
CA GLY A 102 -19.60 -2.48 -5.63
C GLY A 102 -19.44 -1.20 -6.46
N GLU A 103 -19.07 -0.07 -5.84
CA GLU A 103 -18.83 1.18 -6.55
C GLU A 103 -17.52 1.10 -7.34
N MET A 104 -17.61 1.26 -8.66
CA MET A 104 -16.46 1.27 -9.57
C MET A 104 -16.07 2.71 -9.91
N GLY A 105 -14.86 3.13 -9.54
CA GLY A 105 -14.35 4.48 -9.79
C GLY A 105 -13.20 4.56 -10.80
N PHE A 106 -12.90 3.50 -11.56
CA PHE A 106 -11.85 3.52 -12.59
C PHE A 106 -12.03 4.61 -13.66
N MET A 107 -13.25 5.09 -13.87
CA MET A 107 -13.56 6.20 -14.78
C MET A 107 -13.85 7.52 -14.05
N ASP A 108 -13.71 7.56 -12.72
CA ASP A 108 -13.90 8.78 -11.94
C ASP A 108 -12.65 9.68 -12.07
N THR A 109 -12.89 10.94 -12.43
CA THR A 109 -11.86 11.99 -12.44
C THR A 109 -11.11 12.10 -11.10
N ASN A 110 -11.79 11.85 -9.98
CA ASN A 110 -11.20 11.85 -8.65
C ASN A 110 -10.10 10.79 -8.51
N TYR A 111 -10.26 9.61 -9.13
CA TYR A 111 -9.25 8.56 -9.12
C TYR A 111 -7.98 9.02 -9.85
N TYR A 112 -8.12 9.62 -11.04
CA TYR A 112 -6.96 10.16 -11.77
C TYR A 112 -6.24 11.28 -10.99
N MET A 113 -6.99 12.13 -10.29
CA MET A 113 -6.40 13.15 -9.41
C MET A 113 -5.66 12.52 -8.23
N ALA A 114 -6.19 11.44 -7.65
CA ALA A 114 -5.54 10.69 -6.59
C ALA A 114 -4.25 10.01 -7.10
N GLU A 115 -4.28 9.34 -8.25
CA GLU A 115 -3.09 8.75 -8.90
C GLU A 115 -1.99 9.79 -9.13
N HIS A 116 -2.35 10.94 -9.70
CA HIS A 116 -1.38 12.02 -9.91
C HIS A 116 -0.79 12.50 -8.57
N SER A 117 -1.64 12.66 -7.55
CA SER A 117 -1.24 13.18 -6.25
C SER A 117 -0.31 12.21 -5.51
N ILE A 118 -0.57 10.90 -5.53
CA ILE A 118 0.32 9.92 -4.88
C ILE A 118 1.71 9.92 -5.51
N VAL A 119 1.81 10.13 -6.83
CA VAL A 119 3.10 10.25 -7.53
C VAL A 119 3.84 11.51 -7.09
N GLN A 120 3.15 12.65 -7.01
CA GLN A 120 3.78 13.91 -6.55
C GLN A 120 4.22 13.82 -5.09
N ILE A 121 3.42 13.21 -4.22
CA ILE A 121 3.76 12.98 -2.81
C ILE A 121 5.03 12.13 -2.70
N ALA A 122 5.06 10.97 -3.38
CA ALA A 122 6.20 10.06 -3.34
C ALA A 122 7.47 10.71 -3.91
N LEU A 123 7.37 11.37 -5.07
CA LEU A 123 8.52 12.04 -5.70
C LEU A 123 9.02 13.23 -4.87
N GLY A 124 8.10 14.01 -4.28
CA GLY A 124 8.43 15.12 -3.39
C GLY A 124 9.21 14.63 -2.16
N LEU A 125 8.79 13.52 -1.56
CA LEU A 125 9.50 12.90 -0.46
C LEU A 125 10.90 12.41 -0.87
N ILE A 126 11.02 11.76 -2.02
CA ILE A 126 12.33 11.31 -2.54
C ILE A 126 13.28 12.51 -2.67
N LYS A 127 12.84 13.58 -3.31
CA LYS A 127 13.65 14.82 -3.50
C LYS A 127 14.06 15.44 -2.17
N LYS A 128 13.14 15.52 -1.19
CA LYS A 128 13.45 16.03 0.16
C LYS A 128 14.58 15.23 0.80
N ARG A 129 14.47 13.89 0.79
CA ARG A 129 15.46 12.99 1.40
C ARG A 129 16.80 12.99 0.67
N GLU A 130 16.81 13.15 -0.65
CA GLU A 130 18.05 13.32 -1.42
C GLU A 130 18.73 14.65 -1.11
N GLY A 131 17.96 15.74 -0.98
CA GLY A 131 18.46 17.04 -0.57
C GLY A 131 19.09 17.02 0.83
N GLU A 132 18.45 16.34 1.80
CA GLU A 132 18.98 16.15 3.15
C GLU A 132 20.29 15.34 3.16
N LYS A 133 20.39 14.30 2.33
CA LYS A 133 21.64 13.52 2.19
C LYS A 133 22.79 14.32 1.61
N ASN A 134 22.52 15.24 0.70
CA ASN A 134 23.54 16.10 0.09
C ASN A 134 23.98 17.25 1.02
N ALA A 135 23.23 17.51 2.09
CA ALA A 135 23.52 18.56 3.07
C ALA A 135 24.20 18.04 4.35
N ALA A 136 24.31 16.72 4.52
CA ALA A 136 24.95 16.03 5.64
C ALA A 136 26.35 15.52 5.25
#